data_AF-A0A0Q8AWI6-F1
#
_entry.id   AF-A0A0Q8AWI6-F1
#
_cell.length_a   1.000
_cell.length_b   1.000
_cell.length_c   1.000
_cell.angle_alpha   90.00
_cell.angle_beta   90.00
_cell.angle_gamma   90.00
#
_symmetry.space_group_name_H-M   'P 1'
#
loop_
_entity.id
_entity.type
_entity.pdbx_description
1 polymer ?
#
loop_
_entity_poly.entity_id
_entity_poly.type
_entity_poly.pdbx_seq_one_letter_code
_entity_poly.pdbx_strand_id
1 'polypeptide(L)' 'MAIGFGLLRLSPKAFWMMTPIEFERAARPFSRRMAAPARADLAGLMRAFPDDVNKEIGFG' A
#
# COMPACT_ATOMS: atom_id res chain seq x y z
N MET A 1 -3.48 6.57 2.91
CA MET A 1 -4.02 7.59 1.96
C MET A 1 -3.40 8.97 2.09
N ALA A 2 -3.05 9.46 3.30
CA ALA A 2 -2.51 10.82 3.49
C ALA A 2 -1.21 11.12 2.71
N ILE A 3 -0.30 10.15 2.56
CA ILE A 3 0.93 10.35 1.77
C ILE A 3 0.62 10.54 0.28
N GLY A 4 -0.16 9.63 -0.32
CA GLY A 4 -0.46 9.66 -1.76
C GLY A 4 -1.31 10.86 -2.20
N PHE A 5 -2.45 11.08 -1.56
CA PHE A 5 -3.42 12.11 -1.97
C PHE A 5 -3.25 13.45 -1.25
N GLY A 6 -2.60 13.45 -0.09
CA GLY A 6 -2.34 14.65 0.71
C GLY A 6 -0.96 15.24 0.43
N LEU A 7 0.10 14.56 0.88
CA LEU A 7 1.47 15.08 0.80
C LEU A 7 2.00 15.14 -0.63
N LEU A 8 1.79 14.07 -1.41
CA LEU A 8 2.21 14.01 -2.82
C LEU A 8 1.18 14.63 -3.78
N ARG A 9 -0.04 14.90 -3.30
CA ARG A 9 -1.16 15.48 -4.08
C ARG A 9 -1.42 14.75 -5.41
N LEU A 10 -1.20 13.44 -5.45
CA LEU A 10 -1.43 12.64 -6.65
C LEU A 10 -2.93 12.48 -6.88
N SER A 11 -3.35 12.43 -8.14
CA SER A 11 -4.70 11.94 -8.43
C SER A 11 -4.79 10.44 -8.11
N PRO A 12 -5.99 9.90 -7.79
CA PRO A 12 -6.19 8.46 -7.61
C PRO A 12 -5.63 7.64 -8.76
N LYS A 13 -5.89 8.06 -10.00
CA LYS A 13 -5.37 7.40 -11.20
C LYS A 13 -3.84 7.38 -11.22
N ALA A 14 -3.20 8.53 -10.98
CA ALA A 14 -1.74 8.61 -10.99
C ALA A 14 -1.13 7.71 -9.89
N PHE A 15 -1.68 7.76 -8.67
CA PHE A 15 -1.21 6.94 -7.56
C PHE A 15 -1.31 5.44 -7.86
N TRP A 16 -2.43 4.97 -8.39
CA TRP A 16 -2.65 3.54 -8.66
C TRP A 16 -1.90 3.02 -9.90
N MET A 17 -1.45 3.89 -10.80
CA MET A 17 -0.64 3.49 -11.95
C MET A 17 0.86 3.40 -11.63
N MET A 18 1.31 3.95 -10.50
CA MET A 18 2.73 3.95 -10.15
C MET A 18 3.20 2.56 -9.73
N THR A 19 4.41 2.21 -10.13
CA THR A 19 5.12 1.06 -9.58
C THR A 19 5.53 1.32 -8.13
N PRO A 20 5.72 0.27 -7.31
CA PRO A 20 6.22 0.43 -5.95
C PRO A 20 7.55 1.19 -5.85
N ILE A 21 8.43 1.07 -6.85
CA ILE A 21 9.73 1.76 -6.90
C ILE A 21 9.53 3.27 -7.15
N GLU A 22 8.64 3.64 -8.08
CA GLU A 22 8.32 5.05 -8.32
C GLU A 22 7.66 5.68 -7.10
N PHE A 23 6.76 4.93 -6.44
CA PHE A 23 6.13 5.39 -5.22
C PHE A 23 7.14 5.59 -4.09
N GLU A 24 8.09 4.65 -3.90
CA GLU A 24 9.16 4.76 -2.91
C GLU A 24 9.97 6.05 -3.13
N ARG A 25 10.39 6.30 -4.37
CA ARG A 25 11.16 7.51 -4.72
C ARG A 25 10.38 8.79 -4.45
N ALA A 26 9.09 8.83 -4.80
CA ALA A 26 8.24 9.99 -4.55
C ALA A 26 8.03 10.22 -3.04
N ALA A 27 7.88 9.16 -2.25
CA ALA A 27 7.61 9.24 -0.81
C ALA A 27 8.86 9.45 0.06
N ARG A 28 10.08 9.22 -0.47
CA ARG A 28 11.36 9.31 0.26
C ARG A 28 11.51 10.58 1.10
N PRO A 29 11.24 11.80 0.61
CA PRO A 29 11.42 13.02 1.40
C PRO A 29 10.54 13.10 2.66
N PHE A 30 9.43 12.37 2.66
CA PHE A 30 8.45 12.36 3.75
C PHE A 30 8.56 11.12 4.64
N SER A 31 9.44 10.18 4.31
CA SER A 31 9.55 8.89 4.96
C SER A 31 10.77 8.84 5.90
N ARG A 32 10.58 8.30 7.10
CA ARG A 32 11.71 7.90 7.95
C ARG A 32 12.23 6.56 7.47
N ARG A 33 13.55 6.35 7.55
CA ARG A 33 14.15 5.05 7.22
C ARG A 33 13.67 4.01 8.23
N MET A 34 12.93 3.03 7.76
CA MET A 34 12.44 1.90 8.56
C MET A 34 13.00 0.59 7.98
N ALA A 35 13.14 -0.41 8.84
CA ALA A 35 13.45 -1.76 8.38
C ALA A 35 12.27 -2.30 7.57
N ALA A 36 12.56 -3.02 6.48
CA ALA A 36 11.53 -3.74 5.76
C ALA A 36 10.93 -4.83 6.67
N PRO A 37 9.61 -5.07 6.64
CA PRO A 37 8.99 -6.15 7.40
C PRO A 37 9.59 -7.50 7.02
N ALA A 38 9.76 -8.38 8.02
CA ALA A 38 10.17 -9.75 7.77
C ALA A 38 9.02 -10.53 7.13
N ARG A 39 9.36 -11.66 6.47
CA ARG A 39 8.34 -12.55 5.89
C ARG A 39 7.35 -13.06 6.95
N ALA A 40 7.82 -13.27 8.18
CA ALA A 40 6.99 -13.68 9.30
C ALA A 40 5.95 -12.61 9.69
N ASP A 41 6.29 -11.32 9.58
CA ASP A 41 5.37 -10.22 9.88
C ASP A 41 4.22 -10.21 8.85
N LEU A 42 4.55 -10.39 7.57
CA LEU A 42 3.54 -10.52 6.52
C LEU A 42 2.62 -11.72 6.76
N ALA A 43 3.18 -12.88 7.11
CA ALA A 43 2.40 -14.07 7.45
C ALA A 43 1.53 -13.89 8.71
N GLY A 44 1.95 -13.03 9.64
CA GLY A 44 1.14 -12.57 10.77
C GLY A 44 -0.06 -11.75 10.31
N LEU A 45 0.17 -10.78 9.43
CA LEU A 45 -0.89 -9.91 8.89
C LEU A 45 -1.93 -10.69 8.09
N MET A 46 -1.52 -11.62 7.22
CA MET A 46 -2.45 -12.44 6.43
C MET A 46 -3.37 -13.30 7.30
N ARG A 47 -2.88 -13.77 8.46
CA ARG A 47 -3.72 -14.51 9.43
C ARG A 47 -4.65 -13.60 10.21
N ALA A 48 -4.21 -12.39 10.54
CA ALA A 48 -5.02 -11.41 11.27
C ALA A 48 -6.12 -10.78 10.40
N PHE A 49 -5.86 -10.65 9.11
CA PHE A 49 -6.76 -10.05 8.11
C PHE A 49 -6.88 -11.00 6.91
N PRO A 50 -7.66 -12.08 7.03
CA PRO A 50 -7.86 -13.01 5.92
C PRO A 50 -8.70 -12.36 4.81
N ASP A 51 -8.31 -12.58 3.56
CA ASP A 51 -9.09 -12.15 2.40
C ASP A 51 -10.30 -13.10 2.23
N ASP A 52 -11.50 -12.55 2.38
CA ASP A 52 -12.74 -13.31 2.19
C ASP A 52 -13.08 -13.42 0.70
N VAL A 53 -12.75 -14.56 0.08
CA VAL A 53 -13.04 -14.86 -1.34
C VAL A 53 -14.53 -14.69 -1.66
N ASN A 54 -15.42 -14.89 -0.68
CA ASN A 54 -16.87 -14.76 -0.85
C ASN A 54 -17.39 -13.32 -0.94
N LYS A 55 -16.58 -12.30 -0.57
CA LYS A 55 -17.03 -10.90 -0.58
C LYS A 55 -16.84 -10.23 -1.94
N GLU A 56 -15.92 -10.74 -2.77
CA GLU A 56 -15.64 -10.18 -4.10
C GLU A 56 -16.65 -10.65 -5.18
N ILE A 57 -17.30 -11.81 -4.98
CA ILE A 57 -18.35 -12.33 -5.88
C ILE A 57 -19.70 -11.62 -5.75
N GLY A 58 -19.88 -10.77 -4.73
CA GLY A 58 -21.12 -10.00 -4.48
C GLY A 58 -21.16 -8.62 -5.14
N PHE A 59 -20.11 -8.23 -5.87
CA PHE A 59 -20.06 -7.00 -6.68
C PHE A 59 -20.20 -7.31 -8.18
N GLY A 60 -21.09 -8.24 -8.52
CA GLY A 60 -21.55 -8.51 -9.89
C GLY A 60 -22.85 -7.79 -10.20
#